data_AF-A0A4V2QCK0-F1
#
_entry.id   AF-A0A4V2QCK0-F1
#
_cell.length_a   1.000
_cell.length_b   1.000
_cell.length_c   1.000
_cell.angle_alpha   90.00
_cell.angle_beta   90.00
_cell.angle_gamma   90.00
#
_symmetry.space_group_name_H-M   'P 1'
#
loop_
_entity.id
_entity.type
_entity.pdbx_description
1 polymer ?
#
loop_
_entity_poly.entity_id
_entity_poly.type
_entity_poly.pdbx_seq_one_letter_code
_entity_poly.pdbx_strand_id
1 'polypeptide(L)' 'MTTPLFLLRCTQLGLSMADLELLSIGLINDMYAESSNDDCNYATLATQEDFDRF' A
#
# COMPACT_ATOMS: atom_id res chain seq x y z
N MET A 1 -9.82 3.85 13.15
CA MET A 1 -8.39 4.20 13.06
C MET A 1 -8.15 5.44 13.90
N THR A 2 -7.18 5.44 14.82
CA THR A 2 -6.79 6.64 15.56
C THR A 2 -5.62 7.31 14.87
N THR A 3 -5.46 8.63 15.02
CA THR A 3 -4.35 9.38 14.40
C THR A 3 -2.96 8.82 14.73
N PRO A 4 -2.63 8.42 15.98
CA PRO A 4 -1.34 7.81 16.28
C PRO A 4 -1.10 6.50 15.53
N LEU A 5 -2.12 5.64 15.43
CA LEU A 5 -2.02 4.37 14.71
C LEU A 5 -1.86 4.60 13.19
N PHE A 6 -2.54 5.60 12.64
CA PHE A 6 -2.38 5.98 11.24
C PHE A 6 -0.95 6.44 10.93
N LEU A 7 -0.39 7.34 11.74
CA LEU A 7 0.97 7.81 11.56
C LEU A 7 2.01 6.69 11.72
N LEU A 8 1.80 5.76 12.65
CA LEU A 8 2.66 4.58 12.78
C LEU A 8 2.64 3.72 11.51
N ARG A 9 1.47 3.53 10.89
CA ARG A 9 1.38 2.81 9.61
C ARG A 9 2.08 3.53 8.47
N CYS A 10 2.00 4.86 8.44
CA CYS A 10 2.73 5.67 7.47
C CYS A 10 4.24 5.45 7.60
N THR A 11 4.78 5.45 8.83
CA THR A 11 6.21 5.21 9.05
C THR A 11 6.63 3.77 8.74
N GLN A 12 5.77 2.78 8.99
CA GLN A 12 6.01 1.38 8.63
C GLN A 12 6.11 1.17 7.11
N LEU A 13 5.32 1.92 6.34
CA LEU A 13 5.39 1.96 4.88
C LEU A 13 6.53 2.83 4.34
N GLY A 14 7.33 3.45 5.21
CA GLY A 14 8.42 4.34 4.80
C GLY A 14 7.95 5.69 4.26
N LEU A 15 6.69 6.08 4.52
CA LEU A 15 6.14 7.37 4.08
C LEU A 15 6.62 8.51 4.98
N SER A 16 7.00 9.61 4.35
CA SER A 16 7.32 10.86 5.01
C SER A 16 6.06 11.71 5.22
N MET A 17 6.17 12.76 6.05
CA MET A 17 5.05 13.68 6.28
C MET A 17 4.62 14.41 5.00
N ALA A 18 5.54 14.65 4.06
CA ALA A 18 5.24 15.32 2.79
C ALA A 18 4.36 14.45 1.88
N ASP A 19 4.50 13.12 1.95
CA ASP A 19 3.73 12.19 1.13
C ASP A 19 2.24 12.19 1.51
N LEU A 20 1.92 12.57 2.74
CA LEU A 20 0.55 12.61 3.26
C LEU A 20 -0.33 13.68 2.60
N GLU A 21 0.26 14.65 1.89
CA GLU A 21 -0.51 15.63 1.12
C GLU A 21 -1.05 15.04 -0.19
N LEU A 22 -0.39 14.01 -0.73
CA LEU A 22 -0.72 13.39 -2.01
C LEU A 22 -1.55 12.11 -1.85
N LEU A 23 -1.53 11.51 -0.66
CA LEU A 23 -2.13 10.20 -0.40
C LEU A 23 -3.34 10.31 0.53
N SER A 24 -4.42 9.63 0.16
CA SER A 24 -5.59 9.53 1.03
C SER A 24 -5.36 8.49 2.13
N ILE A 25 -6.08 8.66 3.25
CA ILE A 25 -6.06 7.70 4.37
C ILE A 25 -6.45 6.28 3.89
N GLY A 26 -7.40 6.19 2.95
CA GLY A 26 -7.85 4.90 2.39
C GLY A 26 -6.73 4.20 1.64
N LEU A 27 -6.05 4.91 0.74
CA LEU A 27 -4.96 4.35 -0.07
C LEU A 27 -3.79 3.88 0.81
N ILE A 28 -3.41 4.66 1.83
CA ILE A 28 -2.37 4.26 2.79
C ILE A 28 -2.78 2.99 3.54
N ASN A 29 -4.06 2.86 3.92
CA ASN A 29 -4.54 1.67 4.60
C ASN A 29 -4.54 0.44 3.69
N ASP A 30 -4.86 0.61 2.41
CA ASP A 30 -4.83 -0.47 1.42
C ASP A 30 -3.38 -0.91 1.16
N MET A 31 -2.45 0.03 0.99
CA MET A 31 -1.02 -0.28 0.91
C MET A 31 -0.51 -1.01 2.16
N TYR A 32 -0.93 -0.59 3.35
CA TYR A 32 -0.55 -1.28 4.59
C TYR A 32 -1.10 -2.72 4.63
N ALA A 33 -2.33 -2.95 4.19
CA ALA A 33 -2.90 -4.29 4.10
C ALA A 33 -2.13 -5.17 3.10
N GLU A 34 -1.81 -4.63 1.92
CA GLU A 34 -1.07 -5.34 0.89
C GLU A 34 0.41 -5.55 1.23
N SER A 35 1.03 -4.70 2.05
CA SER A 35 2.44 -4.87 2.45
C SER A 35 2.72 -6.19 3.17
N SER A 36 1.70 -6.81 3.79
CA SER A 36 1.84 -8.15 4.39
C SER A 36 1.92 -9.26 3.34
N ASN A 37 1.55 -8.98 2.10
CA ASN A 37 1.57 -9.89 0.97
C ASN A 37 2.84 -9.76 0.12
N ASP A 38 3.76 -8.83 0.43
CA ASP A 38 4.97 -8.61 -0.37
C ASP A 38 5.85 -9.87 -0.49
N ASP A 39 5.87 -10.73 0.54
CA ASP A 39 6.60 -12.00 0.55
C ASP A 39 5.76 -13.20 0.05
N CYS A 40 4.51 -12.97 -0.39
CA CYS A 40 3.60 -14.04 -0.79
C CYS A 40 3.94 -14.55 -2.21
N ASN A 41 4.25 -15.85 -2.31
CA ASN A 41 4.41 -16.51 -3.60
C ASN A 41 3.04 -16.88 -4.19
N TYR A 42 2.51 -16.03 -5.04
CA TYR A 42 1.29 -16.30 -5.78
C TYR A 42 1.51 -17.38 -6.86
N ALA A 43 0.51 -18.25 -7.03
CA ALA A 43 0.55 -19.30 -8.07
C ALA A 43 0.58 -18.73 -9.50
N THR A 44 0.02 -17.53 -9.68
CA THR A 44 0.00 -16.79 -10.94
C THR A 44 0.25 -15.33 -10.63
N LEU A 45 1.21 -14.73 -11.33
CA LEU A 45 1.46 -13.29 -11.31
C LEU A 45 0.84 -12.67 -12.56
N ALA A 46 0.17 -11.54 -12.41
CA ALA A 46 -0.33 -10.78 -13.54
C ALA A 46 0.84 -10.31 -14.41
N THR A 47 0.73 -10.54 -15.72
CA THR A 47 1.72 -10.13 -16.71
C THR A 47 1.33 -8.78 -17.32
N GLN A 48 2.25 -8.13 -18.03
CA GLN A 48 1.94 -6.90 -18.76
C GLN A 48 0.79 -7.09 -19.77
N GLU A 49 0.69 -8.26 -20.41
CA GLU A 49 -0.41 -8.57 -21.35
C GLU A 49 -1.78 -8.55 -20.65
N ASP A 50 -1.85 -8.96 -19.37
CA ASP A 50 -3.09 -8.92 -18.60
C ASP A 50 -3.52 -7.46 -18.31
N PHE A 51 -2.57 -6.57 -18.06
CA PHE A 51 -2.84 -5.14 -17.88
C PHE A 51 -3.23 -4.44 -19.19
N ASP A 52 -2.58 -4.79 -20.30
CA ASP A 52 -2.85 -4.18 -21.61
C ASP A 52 -4.25 -4.54 -22.17
N ARG A 53 -4.90 -5.56 -21.60
CA ARG A 53 -6.26 -6.01 -21.96
C ARG A 53 -7.38 -5.31 -21.20
N PHE A 54 -7.06 -4.46 -20.22
CA PHE A 54 -8.01 -3.73 -19.37
C PHE A 54 -8.30 -2.33 -19.91
#